data_AF-A0A6L8GE26-F1
#
_entry.id   AF-A0A6L8GE26-F1
#
_cell.length_a   1.000
_cell.length_b   1.000
_cell.length_c   1.000
_cell.angle_alpha   90.00
_cell.angle_beta   90.00
_cell.angle_gamma   90.00
#
_symmetry.space_group_name_H-M   'P 1'
#
loop_
_entity.id
_entity.type
_entity.pdbx_description
1 polymer ?
#
loop_
_entity_poly.entity_id
_entity_poly.type
_entity_poly.pdbx_seq_one_letter_code
_entity_poly.pdbx_strand_id
1 'polypeptide(L)'
;ILLSSGSSETHQIVDIYSSALERMGVDLTVTTVDAAEFKERTNKFDFDMTWYARGMSLSPGNEQNLYWSSEAADTEGSRNWMGVRSPAVEAMIEQLLTSKSQDDFVAATKALDRILTTGRYVIPIWHVPVSRIAHARQLRHPDRLPMYGDWIGFQPDVWWYEE
;
A
#
# COMPACT_ATOMS: atom_id res chain seq x y z
N ILE A 1 1.56 7.80 -17.30
CA ILE A 1 0.91 7.06 -16.20
C ILE A 1 0.32 5.78 -16.76
N LEU A 2 0.85 4.63 -16.37
CA LEU A 2 0.38 3.31 -16.79
C LEU A 2 -0.78 2.85 -15.91
N LEU A 3 -1.87 2.39 -16.51
CA LEU A 3 -3.06 1.88 -15.82
C LEU A 3 -3.53 0.55 -16.44
N SER A 4 -4.14 -0.29 -15.61
CA SER A 4 -4.77 -1.54 -16.05
C SER A 4 -6.22 -1.29 -16.47
N SER A 5 -6.64 -1.88 -17.58
CA SER A 5 -8.01 -1.83 -18.08
C SER A 5 -8.99 -2.37 -17.04
N GLY A 6 -10.13 -1.70 -16.87
CA GLY A 6 -11.15 -2.09 -15.89
C GLY A 6 -11.01 -1.42 -14.51
N SER A 7 -9.98 -0.59 -14.29
CA SER A 7 -9.77 0.15 -13.04
C SER A 7 -10.48 1.53 -13.02
N SER A 8 -11.80 1.56 -13.20
CA SER A 8 -12.57 2.81 -13.43
C SER A 8 -12.38 3.88 -12.35
N GLU A 9 -12.30 3.51 -11.07
CA GLU A 9 -12.04 4.45 -9.98
C GLU A 9 -10.64 5.07 -10.06
N THR A 10 -9.63 4.24 -10.30
CA THR A 10 -8.25 4.70 -10.48
C THR A 10 -8.13 5.66 -11.66
N HIS A 11 -8.82 5.38 -12.78
CA HIS A 11 -8.88 6.27 -13.92
C HIS A 11 -9.41 7.66 -13.54
N GLN A 12 -10.55 7.74 -12.84
CA GLN A 12 -11.14 9.03 -12.44
C GLN A 12 -10.20 9.85 -11.55
N ILE A 13 -9.48 9.20 -10.64
CA ILE A 13 -8.49 9.86 -9.78
C ILE A 13 -7.33 10.40 -10.61
N VAL A 14 -6.82 9.59 -11.54
CA VAL A 14 -5.72 9.98 -12.42
C VAL A 14 -6.14 11.12 -13.34
N ASP A 15 -7.39 11.17 -13.82
CA ASP A 15 -7.90 12.29 -14.61
C ASP A 15 -7.85 13.62 -13.83
N ILE A 16 -8.28 13.62 -12.56
CA ILE A 16 -8.20 14.80 -11.68
C ILE A 16 -6.74 15.24 -11.48
N TYR A 17 -5.84 14.29 -11.23
CA TYR A 17 -4.42 14.56 -11.06
C TYR A 17 -3.81 15.12 -12.36
N SER A 18 -4.18 14.54 -13.50
CA SER A 18 -3.73 14.95 -14.83
C SER A 18 -4.14 16.38 -15.15
N SER A 19 -5.42 16.71 -14.98
CA SER A 19 -5.90 18.09 -15.19
C SER A 19 -5.28 19.11 -14.23
N ALA A 20 -4.80 18.69 -13.05
CA ALA A 20 -4.04 19.57 -12.16
C ALA A 20 -2.61 19.82 -12.66
N LEU A 21 -1.94 18.78 -13.15
CA LEU A 21 -0.58 18.86 -13.72
C LEU A 21 -0.55 19.66 -15.03
N GLU A 22 -1.52 19.46 -15.93
CA GLU A 22 -1.64 20.21 -17.19
C GLU A 22 -1.72 21.73 -16.95
N ARG A 23 -2.45 22.16 -15.92
CA ARG A 23 -2.54 23.59 -15.53
C ARG A 23 -1.22 24.17 -15.03
N MET A 24 -0.28 23.31 -14.61
CA MET A 24 1.08 23.70 -14.22
C MET A 24 2.08 23.58 -15.39
N GLY A 25 1.61 23.25 -16.59
CA GLY A 25 2.45 23.11 -17.79
C GLY A 25 3.20 21.77 -17.86
N VAL A 26 2.71 20.73 -17.17
CA VAL A 26 3.27 19.38 -17.26
C VAL A 26 2.51 18.59 -18.31
N ASP A 27 3.21 18.16 -19.37
CA ASP A 27 2.69 17.24 -20.36
C ASP A 27 2.68 15.81 -19.82
N LEU A 28 1.54 15.14 -19.91
CA LEU A 28 1.38 13.78 -19.38
C LEU A 28 0.55 12.91 -20.33
N THR A 29 0.91 11.63 -20.41
CA THR A 29 0.17 10.63 -21.18
C THR A 29 -0.35 9.56 -20.23
N VAL A 30 -1.65 9.30 -20.25
CA VAL A 30 -2.26 8.16 -19.55
C VAL A 30 -2.37 7.00 -20.53
N THR A 31 -1.71 5.88 -20.23
CA THR A 31 -1.72 4.67 -21.06
C THR A 31 -2.49 3.58 -20.33
N THR A 32 -3.53 3.07 -20.99
CA THR A 32 -4.34 1.96 -20.45
C THR A 32 -4.02 0.70 -21.23
N VAL A 33 -3.70 -0.37 -20.53
CA VAL A 33 -3.34 -1.67 -21.13
C VAL A 33 -4.12 -2.79 -20.46
N ASP A 34 -4.15 -3.99 -21.06
CA ASP A 34 -4.79 -5.13 -20.40
C ASP A 34 -4.01 -5.60 -19.15
N ALA A 35 -4.61 -6.48 -18.35
CA ALA A 35 -4.01 -6.91 -17.10
C ALA A 35 -2.69 -7.71 -17.29
N ALA A 36 -2.53 -8.42 -18.41
CA ALA A 36 -1.32 -9.19 -18.68
C ALA A 36 -0.17 -8.26 -19.06
N GLU A 37 -0.41 -7.30 -19.95
CA GLU A 37 0.57 -6.27 -20.31
C GLU A 37 0.91 -5.38 -19.10
N PHE A 38 -0.10 -4.97 -18.31
CA PHE A 38 0.15 -4.20 -17.08
C PHE A 38 1.07 -4.96 -16.13
N LYS A 39 0.84 -6.27 -15.96
CA LYS A 39 1.67 -7.12 -15.10
C LYS A 39 3.09 -7.29 -15.65
N GLU A 40 3.24 -7.50 -16.95
CA GLU A 40 4.56 -7.59 -17.60
C GLU A 40 5.35 -6.29 -17.42
N ARG A 41 4.74 -5.15 -17.79
CA ARG A 41 5.39 -3.84 -17.69
C ARG A 41 5.70 -3.47 -16.26
N THR A 42 4.81 -3.75 -15.31
CA THR A 42 5.10 -3.49 -13.89
C THR A 42 6.16 -4.42 -13.31
N ASN A 43 6.25 -5.67 -13.76
CA ASN A 43 7.35 -6.56 -13.37
C ASN A 43 8.70 -6.04 -13.90
N LYS A 44 8.73 -5.54 -15.13
CA LYS A 44 9.93 -4.97 -15.77
C LYS A 44 10.25 -3.54 -15.35
N PHE A 45 9.46 -2.94 -14.46
CA PHE A 45 9.54 -1.53 -14.10
C PHE A 45 9.44 -0.57 -15.30
N ASP A 46 8.73 -0.98 -16.35
CA ASP A 46 8.52 -0.21 -17.59
C ASP A 46 7.32 0.74 -17.47
N PHE A 47 7.48 1.78 -16.64
CA PHE A 47 6.53 2.86 -16.47
C PHE A 47 7.21 4.06 -15.81
N ASP A 48 6.77 5.29 -16.10
CA ASP A 48 7.22 6.47 -15.34
C ASP A 48 6.44 6.61 -14.02
N MET A 49 5.13 6.36 -14.08
CA MET A 49 4.22 6.39 -12.95
C MET A 49 3.13 5.34 -13.16
N THR A 50 2.70 4.68 -12.09
CA THR A 50 1.61 3.70 -12.11
C THR A 50 0.85 3.71 -10.80
N TRP A 51 -0.35 3.14 -10.80
CA TRP A 51 -1.14 2.95 -9.59
C TRP A 51 -0.84 1.62 -8.93
N TYR A 52 -0.73 1.61 -7.61
CA TYR A 52 -0.72 0.37 -6.85
C TYR A 52 -1.31 0.56 -5.46
N ALA A 53 -1.70 -0.56 -4.84
CA ALA A 53 -2.01 -0.64 -3.42
C ALA A 53 -1.03 -1.59 -2.72
N ARG A 54 -0.72 -1.30 -1.44
CA ARG A 54 0.02 -2.21 -0.55
C ARG A 54 -0.74 -2.30 0.77
N GLY A 55 -1.01 -3.52 1.19
CA GLY A 55 -1.46 -3.78 2.55
C GLY A 55 -0.31 -3.56 3.52
N MET A 56 -0.57 -2.78 4.55
CA MET A 56 0.34 -2.59 5.70
C MET A 56 -0.32 -3.20 6.93
N SER A 57 0.50 -3.62 7.89
CA SER A 57 0.03 -4.23 9.15
C SER A 57 0.43 -3.40 10.36
N LEU A 58 -0.12 -3.72 11.52
CA LEU A 58 0.33 -3.15 12.80
C LEU A 58 1.63 -3.78 13.31
N SER A 59 2.15 -4.77 12.59
CA SER A 59 3.38 -5.50 12.89
C SER A 59 4.17 -5.70 11.59
N PRO A 60 4.69 -4.61 10.98
CA PRO A 60 5.52 -4.71 9.79
C PRO A 60 6.73 -5.61 10.05
N GLY A 61 7.13 -6.38 9.04
CA GLY A 61 8.16 -7.40 9.15
C GLY A 61 8.97 -7.56 7.87
N ASN A 62 9.32 -8.80 7.54
CA ASN A 62 10.25 -9.11 6.45
C ASN A 62 9.76 -8.61 5.08
N GLU A 63 8.45 -8.44 4.90
CA GLU A 63 7.89 -7.89 3.66
C GLU A 63 8.38 -6.47 3.36
N GLN A 64 8.83 -5.71 4.36
CA GLN A 64 9.38 -4.37 4.14
C GLN A 64 10.65 -4.41 3.26
N ASN A 65 11.47 -5.47 3.36
CA ASN A 65 12.60 -5.65 2.44
C ASN A 65 12.14 -5.83 1.00
N LEU A 66 11.06 -6.58 0.77
CA LEU A 66 10.51 -6.78 -0.58
C LEU A 66 9.97 -5.48 -1.19
N TYR A 67 9.59 -4.52 -0.34
CA TYR A 67 8.99 -3.26 -0.77
C TYR A 67 10.03 -2.18 -0.99
N TRP A 68 11.09 -2.13 -0.19
CA TRP A 68 11.93 -0.93 -0.08
C TRP A 68 13.44 -1.18 -0.12
N SER A 69 13.93 -2.43 -0.17
CA SER A 69 15.37 -2.68 -0.21
C SER A 69 15.97 -2.36 -1.57
N SER A 70 17.28 -2.07 -1.57
CA SER A 70 18.03 -1.83 -2.80
C SER A 70 18.09 -3.09 -3.67
N GLU A 71 18.19 -4.28 -3.07
CA GLU A 71 18.12 -5.57 -3.77
C GLU A 71 16.78 -5.75 -4.49
N ALA A 72 15.68 -5.39 -3.83
CA ALA A 72 14.36 -5.43 -4.47
C ALA A 72 14.28 -4.45 -5.65
N ALA A 73 14.96 -3.30 -5.59
CA ALA A 73 15.02 -2.37 -6.71
C ALA A 73 15.76 -2.92 -7.96
N ASP A 74 16.62 -3.93 -7.78
CA ASP A 74 17.33 -4.63 -8.86
C ASP A 74 16.60 -5.90 -9.35
N THR A 75 15.57 -6.33 -8.62
CA THR A 75 14.92 -7.61 -8.88
C THR A 75 13.66 -7.43 -9.73
N GLU A 76 13.70 -7.89 -10.98
CA GLU A 76 12.51 -7.90 -11.84
C GLU A 76 11.34 -8.62 -11.15
N GLY A 77 10.16 -8.00 -11.18
CA GLY A 77 8.95 -8.53 -10.54
C GLY A 77 8.87 -8.30 -9.02
N SER A 78 9.84 -7.62 -8.42
CA SER A 78 9.74 -7.22 -7.01
C SER A 78 8.61 -6.22 -6.77
N ARG A 79 8.40 -5.89 -5.49
CA ARG A 79 7.38 -4.91 -5.08
C ARG A 79 7.95 -3.50 -4.93
N ASN A 80 9.25 -3.31 -5.10
CA ASN A 80 9.92 -2.01 -5.06
C ASN A 80 9.82 -1.29 -6.42
N TRP A 81 8.60 -1.04 -6.86
CA TRP A 81 8.30 -0.35 -8.13
C TRP A 81 8.82 1.10 -8.18
N MET A 82 9.18 1.69 -7.04
CA MET A 82 9.69 3.06 -6.94
C MET A 82 11.22 3.11 -7.03
N GLY A 83 11.90 1.96 -7.04
CA GLY A 83 13.35 1.88 -7.07
C GLY A 83 14.01 2.47 -5.82
N VAL A 84 13.42 2.30 -4.63
CA VAL A 84 14.01 2.79 -3.37
C VAL A 84 15.40 2.17 -3.18
N ARG A 85 16.41 3.02 -3.00
CA ARG A 85 17.80 2.67 -2.68
C ARG A 85 18.32 3.63 -1.63
N SER A 86 18.08 3.30 -0.37
CA SER A 86 18.41 4.19 0.74
C SER A 86 18.98 3.40 1.91
N PRO A 87 20.25 3.63 2.28
CA PRO A 87 20.85 3.00 3.46
C PRO A 87 20.07 3.32 4.75
N ALA A 88 19.43 4.50 4.82
CA ALA A 88 18.61 4.87 5.97
C ALA A 88 17.32 4.04 6.05
N VAL A 89 16.71 3.71 4.91
CA VAL A 89 15.55 2.80 4.85
C VAL A 89 15.96 1.42 5.31
N GLU A 90 17.04 0.87 4.76
CA GLU A 90 17.54 -0.47 5.10
C GLU A 90 17.92 -0.58 6.58
N ALA A 91 18.57 0.44 7.14
CA ALA A 91 18.90 0.49 8.56
C ALA A 91 17.66 0.46 9.46
N MET A 92 16.58 1.17 9.09
CA MET A 92 15.34 1.12 9.86
C MET A 92 14.59 -0.21 9.71
N ILE A 93 14.68 -0.85 8.55
CA ILE A 93 14.15 -2.21 8.36
C ILE A 93 14.94 -3.21 9.20
N GLU A 94 16.26 -3.13 9.25
CA GLU A 94 17.06 -3.99 10.12
C GLU A 94 16.68 -3.81 11.60
N GLN A 95 16.56 -2.56 12.05
CA GLN A 95 16.20 -2.25 13.43
C GLN A 95 14.79 -2.75 13.77
N LEU A 96 13.79 -2.57 12.90
CA LEU A 96 12.43 -3.05 13.17
C LEU A 96 12.37 -4.59 13.23
N LEU A 97 13.18 -5.29 12.42
CA LEU A 97 13.19 -6.76 12.39
C LEU A 97 13.91 -7.40 13.57
N THR A 98 14.91 -6.72 14.12
CA THR A 98 15.80 -7.26 15.16
C THR A 98 15.49 -6.72 16.56
N SER A 99 14.62 -5.70 16.66
CA SER A 99 14.22 -5.11 17.93
C SER A 99 13.58 -6.14 18.88
N LYS A 100 14.01 -6.12 20.13
CA LYS A 100 13.42 -6.90 21.24
C LYS A 100 12.49 -6.08 22.13
N SER A 101 12.40 -4.77 21.88
CA SER A 101 11.59 -3.83 22.63
C SER A 101 10.44 -3.34 21.76
N GLN A 102 9.23 -3.32 22.34
CA GLN A 102 8.06 -2.76 21.66
C GLN A 102 8.25 -1.27 21.35
N ASP A 103 8.86 -0.52 22.26
CA ASP A 103 9.08 0.91 22.09
C ASP A 103 10.07 1.19 20.96
N ASP A 104 11.15 0.40 20.89
CA ASP A 104 12.15 0.52 19.82
C ASP A 104 11.58 0.07 18.47
N PHE A 105 10.74 -0.97 18.45
CA PHE A 105 10.03 -1.41 17.25
C PHE A 105 9.13 -0.31 16.70
N VAL A 106 8.33 0.32 17.57
CA VAL A 106 7.46 1.44 17.20
C VAL A 106 8.28 2.64 16.75
N ALA A 107 9.39 2.95 17.41
CA ALA A 107 10.28 4.04 17.03
C ALA A 107 10.90 3.81 15.64
N ALA A 108 11.43 2.62 15.37
CA ALA A 108 11.99 2.25 14.07
C ALA A 108 10.93 2.29 12.96
N THR A 109 9.72 1.80 13.23
CA THR A 109 8.59 1.86 12.28
C THR A 109 8.22 3.31 11.93
N LYS A 110 8.13 4.20 12.93
CA LYS A 110 7.87 5.63 12.71
C LYS A 110 9.02 6.34 11.98
N ALA A 111 10.26 5.93 12.24
CA ALA A 111 11.41 6.48 11.54
C ALA A 111 11.42 6.05 10.07
N LEU A 112 11.14 4.78 9.77
CA LEU A 112 10.98 4.27 8.41
C LEU A 112 9.89 5.05 7.66
N ASP A 113 8.71 5.23 8.26
CA ASP A 113 7.61 6.01 7.67
C ASP A 113 8.04 7.45 7.30
N ARG A 114 8.78 8.14 8.18
CA ARG A 114 9.30 9.48 7.92
C ARG A 114 10.29 9.51 6.77
N ILE A 115 11.20 8.54 6.70
CA ILE A 115 12.19 8.44 5.62
C ILE A 115 11.49 8.20 4.28
N LEU A 116 10.53 7.27 4.23
CA LEU A 116 9.78 6.97 3.02
C LEU A 116 8.93 8.17 2.56
N THR A 117 8.25 8.84 3.49
CA THR A 117 7.42 10.01 3.18
C THR A 117 8.27 11.18 2.66
N THR A 118 9.42 11.44 3.28
CA THR A 118 10.32 12.53 2.85
C THR A 118 11.03 12.21 1.53
N GLY A 119 11.22 10.93 1.21
CA GLY A 119 11.75 10.46 -0.07
C GLY A 119 10.81 10.65 -1.27
N ARG A 120 9.51 10.92 -1.05
CA ARG A 120 8.50 11.16 -2.11
C ARG A 120 8.41 10.05 -3.16
N TYR A 121 8.62 8.80 -2.74
CA TYR A 121 8.53 7.64 -3.63
C TYR A 121 7.12 7.41 -4.18
N VAL A 122 6.10 7.78 -3.41
CA VAL A 122 4.69 7.67 -3.80
C VAL A 122 3.92 8.95 -3.51
N ILE A 123 2.77 9.08 -4.19
CA ILE A 123 1.74 10.08 -3.90
C ILE A 123 0.58 9.35 -3.22
N PRO A 124 0.40 9.46 -1.89
CA PRO A 124 -0.76 8.90 -1.20
C PRO A 124 -2.03 9.63 -1.63
N ILE A 125 -3.11 8.89 -1.90
CA ILE A 125 -4.35 9.47 -2.43
C ILE A 125 -5.47 9.43 -1.40
N TRP A 126 -5.96 8.23 -1.03
CA TRP A 126 -7.07 8.07 -0.10
C TRP A 126 -7.04 6.70 0.59
N HIS A 127 -7.81 6.57 1.67
CA HIS A 127 -8.20 5.30 2.26
C HIS A 127 -9.62 5.46 2.85
N VAL A 128 -10.36 4.37 3.02
CA VAL A 128 -11.62 4.39 3.75
C VAL A 128 -11.32 4.11 5.23
N PRO A 129 -11.59 5.05 6.16
CA PRO A 129 -11.25 4.87 7.57
C PRO A 129 -12.29 4.04 8.35
N VAL A 130 -13.36 3.61 7.69
CA VAL A 130 -14.48 2.90 8.32
C VAL A 130 -14.91 1.70 7.48
N SER A 131 -15.15 0.59 8.16
CA SER A 131 -15.69 -0.62 7.55
C SER A 131 -17.22 -0.57 7.57
N ARG A 132 -17.85 -0.86 6.43
CA ARG A 132 -19.32 -0.84 6.29
C ARG A 132 -19.82 -2.25 6.03
N ILE A 133 -20.51 -2.83 7.01
CA ILE A 133 -20.97 -4.22 6.97
C ILE A 133 -22.48 -4.24 7.18
N ALA A 134 -23.21 -4.78 6.20
CA ALA A 134 -24.62 -5.11 6.36
C ALA A 134 -24.73 -6.59 6.77
N HIS A 135 -25.51 -6.88 7.80
CA HIS A 135 -25.71 -8.24 8.29
C HIS A 135 -27.16 -8.47 8.72
N ALA A 136 -27.56 -9.74 8.79
CA ALA A 136 -28.88 -10.10 9.30
C ALA A 136 -29.04 -9.66 10.76
N ARG A 137 -30.25 -9.26 11.17
CA ARG A 137 -30.52 -8.75 12.52
C ARG A 137 -30.18 -9.74 13.64
N GLN A 138 -30.20 -11.04 13.31
CA GLN A 138 -29.90 -12.14 14.23
C GLN A 138 -28.40 -12.37 14.39
N LEU A 139 -27.59 -11.83 13.49
CA LEU A 139 -26.15 -11.87 13.64
C LEU A 139 -25.71 -10.77 14.60
N ARG A 140 -24.99 -11.17 15.64
CA ARG A 140 -24.43 -10.31 16.68
C ARG A 140 -22.91 -10.40 16.66
N HIS A 141 -22.27 -9.38 17.21
CA HIS A 141 -20.82 -9.27 17.36
C HIS A 141 -20.53 -8.56 18.69
N PRO A 142 -19.32 -8.66 19.25
CA PRO A 142 -19.00 -7.99 20.52
C PRO A 142 -18.97 -6.46 20.35
N ASP A 143 -19.31 -5.72 21.41
CA ASP A 143 -19.17 -4.26 21.45
C ASP A 143 -17.70 -3.82 21.38
N ARG A 144 -16.81 -4.62 21.98
CA ARG A 144 -15.36 -4.44 21.89
C ARG A 144 -14.84 -5.20 20.69
N LEU A 145 -14.52 -4.46 19.63
CA LEU A 145 -13.99 -5.01 18.39
C LEU A 145 -12.52 -5.44 18.53
N PRO A 146 -12.07 -6.44 17.74
CA PRO A 146 -10.66 -6.76 17.59
C PRO A 146 -9.84 -5.56 17.10
N MET A 147 -8.54 -5.54 17.40
CA MET A 147 -7.65 -4.44 17.03
C MET A 147 -7.55 -4.21 15.52
N TYR A 148 -7.63 -5.28 14.73
CA TYR A 148 -7.63 -5.21 13.27
C TYR A 148 -9.01 -4.89 12.66
N GLY A 149 -10.01 -4.56 13.48
CA GLY A 149 -11.34 -4.22 12.99
C GLY A 149 -12.01 -5.38 12.29
N ASP A 150 -12.47 -5.15 11.05
CA ASP A 150 -13.18 -6.13 10.22
C ASP A 150 -12.28 -7.07 9.41
N TRP A 151 -10.99 -7.14 9.74
CA TRP A 151 -10.05 -8.03 9.10
C TRP A 151 -10.33 -9.51 9.37
N ILE A 152 -9.52 -10.40 8.77
CA ILE A 152 -9.62 -11.85 8.98
C ILE A 152 -9.69 -12.17 10.48
N GLY A 153 -10.68 -13.00 10.85
CA GLY A 153 -10.99 -13.36 12.23
C GLY A 153 -12.09 -12.49 12.86
N PHE A 154 -12.45 -11.35 12.27
CA PHE A 154 -13.67 -10.66 12.67
C PHE A 154 -14.90 -11.47 12.26
N GLN A 155 -14.95 -11.92 11.01
CA GLN A 155 -15.94 -12.92 10.56
C GLN A 155 -15.20 -14.18 10.10
N PRO A 156 -15.61 -15.39 10.53
CA PRO A 156 -16.75 -15.69 11.42
C PRO A 156 -16.42 -15.69 12.92
N ASP A 157 -15.15 -15.57 13.33
CA ASP A 157 -14.70 -16.06 14.65
C ASP A 157 -15.32 -15.36 15.87
N VAL A 158 -15.70 -14.07 15.75
CA VAL A 158 -16.32 -13.32 16.87
C VAL A 158 -17.81 -13.06 16.69
N TRP A 159 -18.42 -13.55 15.61
CA TRP A 159 -19.83 -13.35 15.33
C TRP A 159 -20.65 -14.57 15.74
N TRP A 160 -21.88 -14.34 16.21
CA TRP A 160 -22.81 -15.43 16.55
C TRP A 160 -24.22 -15.12 16.12
N TYR A 161 -25.04 -16.17 16.04
CA TYR A 161 -26.47 -16.05 15.80
C TYR A 161 -27.22 -15.98 17.13
N GLU A 162 -28.20 -15.10 17.21
CA GLU A 162 -29.12 -14.92 18.33
C GLU A 162 -30.54 -14.69 17.78
N GLU A 163 -31.52 -15.46 18.26
CA GLU A 163 -32.93 -15.41 17.81
C GLU A 163 -33.66 -14.11 18.19
#